data_AF-A0A6C1QWS4-F1
#
_entry.id   AF-A0A6C1QWS4-F1
#
_cell.length_a   1.000
_cell.length_b   1.000
_cell.length_c   1.000
_cell.angle_alpha   90.00
_cell.angle_beta   90.00
_cell.angle_gamma   90.00
#
_symmetry.space_group_name_H-M   'P 1'
#
loop_
_entity.id
_entity.type
_entity.pdbx_description
1 polymer ?
#
loop_
_entity_poly.entity_id
_entity_poly.type
_entity_poly.pdbx_seq_one_letter_code
_entity_poly.pdbx_strand_id
1 'polypeptide(L)'
;MSFCEQFPVGEQTSDAAGADRDERGSENSEQSIICLRCPRGCEISTTLDGYGGIVEIFGNVCKLGREYVEAEITNPLRILPTSVRVRSGERPLVPVWTPKPIPKGRLMDLARATRSIELEAPVAIGQVVIENWEGLGVDLVTSGAVRRA
;
A
#
# COMPACT_ATOMS: atom_id res chain seq x y z
N MET A 1 -9.33 60.69 19.12
CA MET A 1 -9.20 60.82 17.66
C MET A 1 -8.80 59.45 17.15
N SER A 2 -9.55 58.70 16.38
CA SER A 2 -10.87 58.78 15.76
C SER A 2 -11.02 57.35 15.19
N PHE A 3 -12.04 56.59 15.60
CA PHE A 3 -13.28 56.41 14.84
C PHE A 3 -13.27 55.06 14.07
N CYS A 4 -14.47 54.51 13.85
CA CYS A 4 -14.84 53.14 13.40
C CYS A 4 -14.93 52.15 14.56
N GLU A 5 -16.00 52.06 15.35
CA GLU A 5 -17.44 52.03 15.01
C GLU A 5 -17.89 50.86 14.10
N GLN A 6 -18.52 49.88 14.74
CA GLN A 6 -19.86 49.34 14.46
C GLN A 6 -20.31 48.97 13.01
N PHE A 7 -20.69 47.69 12.86
CA PHE A 7 -21.80 47.10 12.06
C PHE A 7 -21.73 47.14 10.51
N PRO A 8 -22.46 46.28 9.74
CA PRO A 8 -23.53 45.37 10.13
C PRO A 8 -23.44 43.91 9.62
N VAL A 9 -24.30 43.09 10.22
CA VAL A 9 -24.78 41.79 9.74
C VAL A 9 -25.76 42.02 8.59
N GLY A 10 -25.56 41.27 7.50
CA GLY A 10 -26.62 40.83 6.61
C GLY A 10 -26.87 41.66 5.35
N GLU A 11 -26.72 41.01 4.20
CA GLU A 11 -27.70 41.15 3.12
C GLU A 11 -27.81 39.83 2.34
N GLN A 12 -28.98 39.22 2.50
CA GLN A 12 -29.49 38.18 1.63
C GLN A 12 -30.09 38.87 0.40
N THR A 13 -29.67 38.48 -0.78
CA THR A 13 -30.52 38.46 -1.99
C THR A 13 -30.07 37.23 -2.78
N SER A 14 -30.80 36.11 -2.72
CA SER A 14 -31.96 35.82 -3.57
C SER A 14 -31.77 36.32 -5.00
N ASP A 15 -31.33 35.44 -5.89
CA ASP A 15 -32.03 35.25 -7.16
C ASP A 15 -31.67 33.90 -7.77
N ALA A 16 -32.69 33.05 -7.76
CA ALA A 16 -32.71 31.74 -8.38
C ALA A 16 -33.01 31.89 -9.87
N ALA A 17 -32.12 31.36 -10.72
CA ALA A 17 -32.42 30.83 -12.04
C ALA A 17 -31.27 29.85 -12.34
N GLY A 18 -31.44 28.56 -12.10
CA GLY A 18 -32.36 27.74 -12.87
C GLY A 18 -31.60 27.14 -14.04
N ALA A 19 -30.80 26.12 -13.76
CA ALA A 19 -30.35 25.15 -14.74
C ALA A 19 -30.35 23.78 -14.05
N ASP A 20 -31.54 23.19 -14.05
CA ASP A 20 -31.73 21.75 -13.93
C ASP A 20 -30.65 21.00 -14.71
N ARG A 21 -29.99 20.05 -14.04
CA ARG A 21 -29.38 18.88 -14.67
C ARG A 21 -29.19 17.79 -13.62
N ASP A 22 -30.22 16.95 -13.56
CA ASP A 22 -30.18 15.51 -13.33
C ASP A 22 -29.61 14.94 -12.02
N GLU A 23 -30.53 14.49 -11.19
CA GLU A 23 -30.37 13.41 -10.22
C GLU A 23 -29.99 12.08 -10.93
N ARG A 24 -28.70 11.69 -10.86
CA ARG A 24 -28.17 10.32 -10.67
C ARG A 24 -26.68 10.24 -11.03
N GLY A 25 -25.83 9.84 -10.08
CA GLY A 25 -24.61 9.07 -10.37
C GLY A 25 -23.33 9.49 -9.66
N SER A 26 -22.74 8.51 -8.95
CA SER A 26 -21.41 8.46 -8.31
C SER A 26 -21.12 9.42 -7.16
N GLU A 27 -21.31 8.95 -5.93
CA GLU A 27 -20.59 9.49 -4.77
C GLU A 27 -19.10 9.24 -4.98
N ASN A 28 -18.36 10.30 -5.31
CA ASN A 28 -16.91 10.23 -5.33
C ASN A 28 -16.38 10.30 -3.90
N SER A 29 -15.33 9.52 -3.59
CA SER A 29 -14.69 9.51 -2.27
C SER A 29 -13.29 10.13 -2.34
N GLU A 30 -12.95 10.94 -1.35
CA GLU A 30 -11.63 11.59 -1.27
C GLU A 30 -10.73 10.87 -0.26
N GLN A 31 -9.46 10.70 -0.62
CA GLN A 31 -8.44 10.07 0.23
C GLN A 31 -7.11 10.82 0.12
N SER A 32 -6.37 10.90 1.23
CA SER A 32 -5.00 11.46 1.27
C SER A 32 -3.98 10.34 1.45
N ILE A 33 -2.92 10.35 0.63
CA ILE A 33 -1.82 9.37 0.65
C ILE A 33 -0.49 10.12 0.69
N ILE A 34 0.39 9.71 1.60
CA ILE A 34 1.77 10.20 1.64
C ILE A 34 2.63 9.38 0.68
N CYS A 35 3.30 10.06 -0.24
CA CYS A 35 4.24 9.44 -1.16
C CYS A 35 5.50 8.95 -0.42
N LEU A 36 5.74 7.64 -0.41
CA LEU A 36 6.89 7.03 0.28
C LEU A 36 8.13 6.87 -0.63
N ARG A 37 8.10 7.38 -1.87
CA ARG A 37 9.19 7.18 -2.85
C ARG A 37 10.44 8.00 -2.59
N CYS A 38 10.33 9.11 -1.86
CA CYS A 38 11.46 10.01 -1.62
C CYS A 38 11.33 10.70 -0.25
N PRO A 39 12.43 11.21 0.33
CA PRO A 39 12.43 11.77 1.68
C PRO A 39 11.57 13.03 1.86
N ARG A 40 11.08 13.65 0.77
CA ARG A 40 10.17 14.80 0.86
C ARG A 40 8.78 14.42 1.35
N GLY A 41 8.31 13.19 1.09
CA GLY A 41 7.01 12.73 1.58
C GLY A 41 5.82 13.59 1.16
N CYS A 42 5.66 13.91 -0.14
CA CYS A 42 4.54 14.73 -0.60
C CYS A 42 3.20 14.10 -0.19
N GLU A 43 2.32 14.90 0.39
CA GLU A 43 0.92 14.54 0.62
C GLU A 43 0.13 14.71 -0.67
N ILE A 44 -0.56 13.65 -1.10
CA ILE A 44 -1.26 13.58 -2.39
C ILE A 44 -2.72 13.24 -2.11
N SER A 45 -3.61 14.14 -2.50
CA SER A 45 -5.06 13.96 -2.43
C SER A 45 -5.54 13.26 -3.71
N THR A 46 -6.41 12.26 -3.54
CA THR A 46 -6.97 11.47 -4.64
C THR A 46 -8.49 11.42 -4.51
N THR A 47 -9.17 11.62 -5.63
CA THR A 47 -10.62 11.44 -5.74
C THR A 47 -10.90 10.15 -6.49
N LEU A 48 -11.69 9.27 -5.87
CA LEU A 48 -12.10 7.99 -6.40
C LEU A 48 -13.56 8.03 -6.84
N ASP A 49 -13.89 7.31 -7.91
CA ASP A 49 -15.28 7.07 -8.30
C ASP A 49 -15.97 6.05 -7.37
N GLY A 50 -17.28 5.86 -7.56
CA GLY A 50 -18.06 4.88 -6.80
C GLY A 50 -17.66 3.41 -7.01
N TYR A 51 -16.78 3.12 -7.96
CA TYR A 51 -16.22 1.79 -8.25
C TYR A 51 -14.76 1.64 -7.75
N GLY A 52 -14.17 2.68 -7.15
CA GLY A 52 -12.78 2.70 -6.68
C GLY A 52 -11.74 3.06 -7.76
N GLY A 53 -12.18 3.53 -8.93
CA GLY A 53 -11.33 4.06 -9.99
C GLY A 53 -10.83 5.46 -9.67
N ILE A 54 -9.62 5.79 -10.12
CA ILE A 54 -9.00 7.11 -9.87
C ILE A 54 -9.58 8.14 -10.85
N VAL A 55 -10.26 9.16 -10.32
CA VAL A 55 -10.79 10.29 -11.08
C VAL A 55 -9.75 11.41 -11.17
N GLU A 56 -9.15 11.76 -10.03
CA GLU A 56 -8.20 12.87 -9.94
C GLU A 56 -7.10 12.58 -8.93
N ILE A 57 -5.88 13.04 -9.23
CA ILE A 57 -4.71 13.01 -8.33
C ILE A 57 -4.12 14.41 -8.29
N PHE A 58 -4.00 14.97 -7.09
CA PHE A 58 -3.47 16.32 -6.86
C PHE A 58 -2.46 16.34 -5.69
N GLY A 59 -1.51 17.29 -5.71
CA GLY A 59 -0.51 17.46 -4.64
C GLY A 59 0.84 16.77 -4.90
N ASN A 60 1.00 16.04 -6.00
CA ASN A 60 2.27 15.43 -6.36
C ASN A 60 3.24 16.46 -7.00
N VAL A 61 4.46 16.55 -6.49
CA VAL A 61 5.50 17.43 -7.05
C VAL A 61 6.25 16.79 -8.22
N CYS A 62 6.17 15.47 -8.38
CA CYS A 62 6.85 14.73 -9.44
C CYS A 62 5.97 13.60 -9.99
N LYS A 63 6.37 13.11 -11.17
CA LYS A 63 5.72 11.97 -11.84
C LYS A 63 5.75 10.69 -10.99
N LEU A 64 6.86 10.44 -10.30
CA LEU A 64 7.03 9.26 -9.45
C LEU A 64 6.02 9.20 -8.29
N GLY A 65 5.57 10.36 -7.80
CA GLY A 65 4.56 10.43 -6.74
C GLY A 65 3.18 9.99 -7.25
N ARG A 66 2.81 10.43 -8.46
CA ARG A 66 1.58 10.00 -9.11
C ARG A 66 1.59 8.49 -9.39
N GLU A 67 2.66 7.99 -10.01
CA GLU A 67 2.82 6.55 -10.31
C GLU A 67 2.75 5.69 -9.03
N TYR A 68 3.30 6.19 -7.92
CA TYR A 68 3.22 5.49 -6.63
C TYR A 68 1.79 5.42 -6.10
N VAL A 69 1.05 6.54 -6.10
CA VAL A 69 -0.34 6.58 -5.63
C VAL A 69 -1.25 5.71 -6.50
N GLU A 70 -1.09 5.77 -7.82
CA GLU A 70 -1.83 4.91 -8.76
C GLU A 70 -1.58 3.43 -8.45
N ALA A 71 -0.32 3.03 -8.23
CA ALA A 71 0.03 1.65 -7.89
C ALA A 71 -0.49 1.24 -6.49
N GLU A 72 -0.41 2.13 -5.50
CA GLU A 72 -0.83 1.85 -4.13
C GLU A 72 -2.35 1.67 -4.01
N ILE A 73 -3.13 2.41 -4.79
CA ILE A 73 -4.60 2.29 -4.85
C ILE A 73 -5.01 1.05 -5.64
N THR A 74 -4.41 0.85 -6.82
CA THR A 74 -4.86 -0.20 -7.75
C THR A 74 -4.42 -1.60 -7.32
N ASN A 75 -3.15 -1.75 -6.91
CA ASN A 75 -2.59 -3.03 -6.51
C ASN A 75 -1.35 -2.82 -5.62
N PRO A 76 -1.55 -2.58 -4.30
CA PRO A 76 -0.44 -2.35 -3.40
C PRO A 76 0.42 -3.62 -3.28
N LEU A 77 1.67 -3.53 -3.75
CA LEU A 77 2.64 -4.62 -3.73
C LEU A 77 3.62 -4.47 -2.57
N ARG A 78 4.01 -5.57 -1.92
CA ARG A 78 4.98 -5.58 -0.81
C ARG A 78 5.83 -6.84 -0.83
N ILE A 79 7.06 -6.73 -0.32
CA ILE A 79 7.94 -7.88 -0.05
C ILE A 79 7.52 -8.51 1.27
N LEU A 80 7.45 -9.84 1.35
CA LEU A 80 7.20 -10.54 2.60
C LEU A 80 8.53 -10.98 3.22
N PRO A 81 9.01 -10.33 4.29
CA PRO A 81 9.99 -10.92 5.21
C PRO A 81 9.27 -11.79 6.25
N THR A 82 9.71 -13.03 6.45
CA THR A 82 9.23 -13.92 7.51
C THR A 82 10.32 -14.90 7.93
N SER A 83 10.00 -15.90 8.75
CA SER A 83 10.92 -16.97 9.15
C SER A 83 10.27 -18.33 9.05
N VAL A 84 11.09 -19.36 8.89
CA VAL A 84 10.67 -20.78 8.91
C VAL A 84 11.50 -21.54 9.92
N ARG A 85 10.92 -22.62 10.45
CA ARG A 85 11.59 -23.48 11.43
C ARG A 85 12.71 -24.27 10.78
N VAL A 86 13.77 -24.50 11.56
CA VAL A 86 14.89 -25.36 11.16
C VAL A 86 15.11 -26.43 12.23
N ARG A 87 15.09 -27.69 11.82
CA ARG A 87 15.45 -28.85 12.63
C ARG A 87 16.95 -29.09 12.62
N SER A 88 17.46 -29.53 13.76
CA SER A 88 18.87 -29.86 13.97
C SER A 88 19.84 -28.73 13.60
N GLY A 89 19.36 -27.49 13.61
CA GLY A 89 20.16 -26.30 13.32
C GLY A 89 20.72 -25.67 14.59
N GLU A 90 21.88 -25.01 14.47
CA GLU A 90 22.45 -24.15 15.52
C GLU A 90 21.46 -23.04 15.96
N ARG A 91 20.48 -22.72 15.12
CA ARG A 91 19.37 -21.80 15.38
C ARG A 91 18.04 -22.45 14.98
N PRO A 92 16.97 -22.24 15.75
CA PRO A 92 15.67 -22.88 15.51
C PRO A 92 14.88 -22.26 14.33
N LEU A 93 15.32 -21.10 13.83
CA LEU A 93 14.65 -20.35 12.76
C LEU A 93 15.68 -19.84 11.74
N VAL A 94 15.28 -19.80 10.48
CA VAL A 94 16.00 -19.13 9.40
C VAL A 94 15.13 -18.03 8.79
N PRO A 95 15.66 -16.82 8.54
CA PRO A 95 14.92 -15.77 7.87
C PRO A 95 14.73 -16.12 6.40
N VAL A 96 13.52 -15.85 5.90
CA VAL A 96 13.12 -16.04 4.51
C VAL A 96 12.42 -14.78 4.00
N TRP A 97 12.45 -14.58 2.69
CA TRP A 97 11.82 -13.44 2.06
C TRP A 97 11.41 -13.73 0.62
N THR A 98 10.53 -12.91 0.07
CA THR A 98 10.15 -12.99 -1.35
C THR A 98 11.02 -12.06 -2.20
N PRO A 99 11.81 -12.55 -3.18
CA PRO A 99 12.63 -11.69 -4.05
C PRO A 99 11.83 -10.69 -4.88
N LYS A 100 10.57 -11.04 -5.17
CA LYS A 100 9.61 -10.19 -5.89
C LYS A 100 8.48 -9.78 -4.96
N PRO A 101 7.88 -8.60 -5.14
CA PRO A 101 6.80 -8.15 -4.30
C PRO A 101 5.49 -8.87 -4.67
N ILE A 102 4.63 -9.07 -3.67
CA ILE A 102 3.32 -9.71 -3.81
C ILE A 102 2.20 -8.74 -3.42
N PRO A 103 0.97 -8.92 -3.93
CA PRO A 103 -0.18 -8.12 -3.51
C PRO A 103 -0.37 -8.16 -1.99
N LYS A 104 -0.60 -6.99 -1.39
CA LYS A 104 -0.78 -6.82 0.07
C LYS A 104 -1.84 -7.77 0.63
N GLY A 105 -2.93 -7.97 -0.11
CA GLY A 105 -4.01 -8.88 0.28
C GLY A 105 -3.57 -10.34 0.46
N ARG A 106 -2.48 -10.77 -0.20
CA ARG A 106 -1.96 -12.15 -0.18
C ARG A 106 -0.78 -12.36 0.77
N LEU A 107 -0.26 -11.29 1.38
CA LEU A 107 0.86 -11.38 2.34
C LEU A 107 0.56 -12.34 3.49
N MET A 108 -0.65 -12.23 4.06
CA MET A 108 -1.03 -13.04 5.21
C MET A 108 -1.24 -14.50 4.84
N ASP A 109 -1.69 -14.79 3.63
CA ASP A 109 -1.88 -16.16 3.15
C ASP A 109 -0.53 -16.86 3.00
N LEU A 110 0.44 -16.20 2.36
CA LEU A 110 1.81 -16.71 2.26
C LEU A 110 2.44 -16.88 3.66
N ALA A 111 2.28 -15.89 4.55
CA ALA A 111 2.80 -15.97 5.91
C ALA A 111 2.17 -17.09 6.75
N ARG A 112 0.92 -17.50 6.45
CA ARG A 112 0.31 -18.69 7.09
C ARG A 112 0.86 -19.96 6.48
N ALA A 113 1.05 -20.03 5.17
CA ALA A 113 1.64 -21.18 4.48
C ALA A 113 3.05 -21.51 5.00
N THR A 114 3.85 -20.51 5.40
CA THR A 114 5.19 -20.76 5.97
C THR A 114 5.18 -21.43 7.34
N ARG A 115 4.07 -21.37 8.10
CA ARG A 115 4.01 -21.90 9.47
C ARG A 115 4.06 -23.42 9.55
N SER A 116 3.63 -24.11 8.50
CA SER A 116 3.68 -25.57 8.38
C SER A 116 5.00 -26.07 7.81
N ILE A 117 5.89 -25.17 7.38
CA ILE A 117 7.16 -25.54 6.74
C ILE A 117 8.25 -25.63 7.80
N GLU A 118 9.03 -26.70 7.69
CA GLU A 118 10.18 -26.97 8.52
C GLU A 118 11.32 -27.48 7.65
N LEU A 119 12.49 -26.83 7.75
CA LEU A 119 13.69 -27.18 7.00
C LEU A 119 14.63 -28.01 7.88
N GLU A 120 15.48 -28.83 7.27
CA GLU A 120 16.54 -29.58 7.97
C GLU A 120 17.88 -28.86 7.78
N ALA A 121 18.67 -28.70 8.85
CA ALA A 121 20.01 -28.14 8.74
C ALA A 121 21.00 -29.13 8.10
N PRO A 122 21.95 -28.66 7.27
CA PRO A 122 22.30 -27.26 7.03
C PRO A 122 21.41 -26.58 5.96
N VAL A 123 21.07 -25.32 6.22
CA VAL A 123 20.34 -24.44 5.30
C VAL A 123 21.30 -23.40 4.74
N ALA A 124 21.33 -23.22 3.42
CA ALA A 124 22.17 -22.22 2.75
C ALA A 124 21.42 -20.89 2.52
N ILE A 125 22.16 -19.82 2.21
CA ILE A 125 21.57 -18.55 1.74
C ILE A 125 21.06 -18.74 0.31
N GLY A 126 19.90 -18.18 0.00
CA GLY A 126 19.28 -18.27 -1.34
C GLY A 126 18.61 -19.61 -1.62
N GLN A 127 18.48 -20.48 -0.61
CA GLN A 127 17.74 -21.72 -0.75
C GLN A 127 16.25 -21.42 -0.94
N VAL A 128 15.66 -21.99 -1.98
CA VAL A 128 14.23 -21.88 -2.26
C VAL A 128 13.46 -22.78 -1.29
N VAL A 129 12.52 -22.18 -0.57
CA VAL A 129 11.64 -22.83 0.42
C VAL A 129 10.28 -23.14 -0.19
N ILE A 130 9.75 -22.21 -0.98
CA ILE A 130 8.54 -22.39 -1.78
C ILE A 130 8.84 -21.81 -3.16
N GLU A 131 8.58 -22.59 -4.21
CA GLU A 131 8.70 -22.14 -5.60
C GLU A 131 7.32 -21.78 -6.14
N ASN A 132 7.23 -20.68 -6.90
CA ASN A 132 6.03 -20.23 -7.60
C ASN A 132 4.74 -20.30 -6.76
N TRP A 133 4.74 -19.64 -5.60
CA TRP A 133 3.64 -19.73 -4.64
C TRP A 133 2.30 -19.33 -5.27
N GLU A 134 1.34 -20.26 -5.27
CA GLU A 134 -0.02 -20.13 -5.81
C GLU A 134 -0.08 -19.56 -7.24
N GLY A 135 0.93 -19.87 -8.06
CA GLY A 135 0.97 -19.46 -9.46
C GLY A 135 1.31 -17.97 -9.70
N LEU A 136 1.75 -17.25 -8.66
CA LEU A 136 2.09 -15.83 -8.76
C LEU A 136 3.50 -15.56 -9.35
N GLY A 137 4.28 -16.59 -9.64
CA GLY A 137 5.65 -16.47 -10.14
C GLY A 137 6.63 -15.89 -9.11
N VAL A 138 6.31 -16.08 -7.82
CA VAL A 138 7.07 -15.56 -6.68
C VAL A 138 7.54 -16.72 -5.80
N ASP A 139 8.84 -16.72 -5.55
CA ASP A 139 9.49 -17.69 -4.68
C ASP A 139 9.67 -17.14 -3.26
N LEU A 140 9.76 -18.04 -2.30
CA LEU A 140 10.17 -17.74 -0.94
C LEU A 140 11.58 -18.31 -0.74
N VAL A 141 12.55 -17.45 -0.47
CA VAL A 141 13.97 -17.83 -0.38
C VAL A 141 14.57 -17.46 0.96
N THR A 142 15.57 -18.21 1.41
CA THR A 142 16.32 -17.88 2.62
C THR A 142 17.24 -16.68 2.40
N SER A 143 17.30 -15.77 3.38
CA SER A 143 18.29 -14.68 3.41
C SER A 143 19.46 -14.94 4.35
N GLY A 144 19.43 -16.05 5.10
CA GLY A 144 20.48 -16.47 6.02
C GLY A 144 20.77 -17.97 5.93
N ALA A 145 21.95 -18.38 6.40
CA ALA A 145 22.34 -19.79 6.49
C ALA A 145 22.24 -20.30 7.93
N VAL A 146 21.81 -21.55 8.14
CA VAL A 146 21.81 -22.21 9.45
C VAL A 146 22.66 -23.46 9.36
N ARG A 147 23.73 -23.54 10.16
CA ARG A 147 24.56 -24.76 10.26
C ARG A 147 23.88 -25.80 11.13
N ARG A 148 24.34 -27.04 11.00
CA ARG A 148 23.91 -28.14 11.88
C ARG A 148 24.43 -27.90 13.30
N ALA A 149 23.60 -28.18 14.30
CA ALA A 149 23.95 -28.12 15.72
C ALA A 149 24.95 -29.22 16.12
#